data_AF-A0A2E6WQB7-F1
#
_entry.id   AF-A0A2E6WQB7-F1
#
_cell.length_a   1.000
_cell.length_b   1.000
_cell.length_c   1.000
_cell.angle_alpha   90.00
_cell.angle_beta   90.00
_cell.angle_gamma   90.00
#
_symmetry.space_group_name_H-M   'P 1'
#
loop_
_entity.id
_entity.type
_entity.pdbx_description
1 polymer ?
#
loop_
_entity_poly.entity_id
_entity_poly.type
_entity_poly.pdbx_seq_one_letter_code
_entity_poly.pdbx_strand_id
1 'polypeptide(L)'
;MENDNTNKTRQIFAIVSEDIYLASKAKATELRLPLRKFIELALEKALNFNANETLNQEVDSSDTENKSIWQDEYLKIQLQQPIGSPIELTEEEANKILFNDDPK
;
A
#
# COMPACT_ATOMS: atom_id res chain seq x y z
N MET A 1 -6.94 21.70 -33.24
CA MET A 1 -6.27 20.44 -32.86
C MET A 1 -6.83 20.07 -31.50
N GLU A 2 -7.86 19.23 -31.48
CA GLU A 2 -8.36 18.59 -30.26
C GLU A 2 -7.27 17.66 -29.74
N ASN A 3 -6.80 17.92 -28.51
CA ASN A 3 -5.89 17.01 -27.83
C ASN A 3 -6.71 15.82 -27.33
N ASP A 4 -6.75 14.75 -28.12
CA ASP A 4 -7.18 13.41 -27.69
C ASP A 4 -6.16 12.82 -26.70
N ASN A 5 -6.00 13.47 -25.54
CA ASN A 5 -5.44 12.84 -24.36
C ASN A 5 -6.53 11.94 -23.77
N THR A 6 -6.93 10.89 -24.50
CA THR A 6 -7.64 9.76 -23.91
C THR A 6 -6.65 9.07 -22.99
N ASN A 7 -6.57 9.60 -21.77
CA ASN A 7 -5.73 9.18 -20.68
C ASN A 7 -5.90 7.66 -20.50
N LYS A 8 -4.88 6.88 -20.87
CA LYS A 8 -4.83 5.42 -20.70
C LYS A 8 -4.76 5.09 -19.21
N THR A 9 -5.85 5.34 -18.47
CA THR A 9 -5.98 4.95 -17.08
C THR A 9 -6.18 3.44 -17.04
N ARG A 10 -5.27 2.72 -16.37
CA ARG A 10 -5.40 1.26 -16.19
C ARG A 10 -6.61 0.98 -15.32
N GLN A 11 -7.47 0.07 -15.78
CA GLN A 11 -8.57 -0.43 -14.97
C GLN A 11 -8.03 -1.43 -13.95
N ILE A 12 -8.41 -1.26 -12.69
CA ILE A 12 -8.01 -2.13 -11.58
C ILE A 12 -9.29 -2.73 -11.00
N PHE A 13 -9.27 -4.03 -10.74
CA PHE A 13 -10.33 -4.72 -10.01
C PHE A 13 -9.86 -4.92 -8.58
N ALA A 14 -10.70 -4.56 -7.61
CA ALA A 14 -10.41 -4.69 -6.20
C ALA A 14 -11.65 -5.22 -5.46
N ILE A 15 -11.42 -5.93 -4.36
CA ILE A 15 -12.47 -6.38 -3.46
C ILE A 15 -12.61 -5.30 -2.37
N VAL A 16 -13.84 -4.87 -2.10
CA VAL A 16 -14.16 -3.85 -1.11
C VAL A 16 -15.23 -4.41 -0.17
N SER A 17 -15.20 -4.05 1.11
CA SER A 17 -16.29 -4.43 2.01
C SER A 17 -17.60 -3.80 1.53
N GLU A 18 -18.69 -4.57 1.67
CA GLU A 18 -20.00 -4.15 1.19
C GLU A 18 -20.48 -2.86 1.90
N ASP A 19 -20.25 -2.77 3.21
CA ASP A 19 -20.62 -1.61 4.02
C ASP A 19 -19.95 -0.33 3.51
N ILE A 20 -18.66 -0.40 3.18
CA ILE A 20 -17.89 0.75 2.66
C ILE A 20 -18.40 1.13 1.26
N TYR A 21 -18.71 0.14 0.42
CA TYR A 21 -19.25 0.38 -0.91
C TYR A 21 -20.61 1.09 -0.85
N LEU A 22 -21.52 0.62 0.00
CA LEU A 22 -22.86 1.20 0.19
C LEU A 22 -22.77 2.64 0.74
N ALA A 23 -21.95 2.85 1.77
CA ALA A 23 -21.72 4.18 2.33
C ALA A 23 -21.14 5.15 1.27
N SER A 24 -20.17 4.68 0.49
CA SER A 24 -19.56 5.46 -0.60
C SER A 24 -20.58 5.80 -1.70
N LYS A 25 -21.46 4.85 -2.05
CA LYS A 25 -22.51 5.05 -3.05
C LYS A 25 -23.56 6.06 -2.59
N ALA A 26 -23.98 6.00 -1.34
CA ALA A 26 -24.87 6.99 -0.74
C ALA A 26 -24.23 8.39 -0.79
N LYS A 27 -22.98 8.51 -0.33
CA LYS A 27 -22.24 9.78 -0.35
C LYS A 27 -22.01 10.34 -1.74
N ALA A 28 -21.67 9.50 -2.71
CA ALA A 28 -21.52 9.94 -4.10
C ALA A 28 -22.83 10.51 -4.67
N THR A 29 -23.97 9.90 -4.31
CA THR A 29 -25.30 10.35 -4.74
C THR A 29 -25.68 11.68 -4.09
N GLU A 30 -25.42 11.85 -2.79
CA GLU A 30 -25.60 13.13 -2.08
C GLU A 30 -24.82 14.27 -2.76
N LEU A 31 -23.57 13.98 -3.16
CA LEU A 31 -22.70 14.94 -3.82
C LEU A 31 -22.99 15.09 -5.32
N ARG A 32 -23.93 14.31 -5.88
CA ARG A 32 -24.25 14.24 -7.31
C ARG A 32 -23.01 13.98 -8.19
N LEU A 33 -22.10 13.15 -7.68
CA LEU A 33 -20.87 12.76 -8.35
C LEU A 33 -20.95 11.31 -8.83
N PRO A 34 -20.33 10.96 -9.97
CA PRO A 34 -20.14 9.57 -10.36
C PRO A 34 -19.32 8.83 -9.29
N LEU A 35 -19.76 7.63 -8.90
CA LEU A 35 -19.10 6.83 -7.85
C LEU A 35 -17.61 6.61 -8.14
N ARG A 36 -17.26 6.36 -9.41
CA ARG A 36 -15.87 6.25 -9.84
C ARG A 36 -15.06 7.49 -9.44
N LYS A 37 -15.56 8.68 -9.76
CA LYS A 37 -14.85 9.93 -9.50
C LYS A 37 -14.72 10.18 -8.00
N PHE A 38 -15.76 9.85 -7.23
CA PHE A 38 -15.74 9.93 -5.78
C PHE A 38 -14.65 9.03 -5.17
N ILE A 39 -14.52 7.79 -5.64
CA ILE A 39 -13.47 6.86 -5.19
C ILE A 39 -12.08 7.39 -5.58
N GLU A 40 -11.90 7.89 -6.81
CA GLU A 40 -10.63 8.50 -7.24
C GLU A 40 -10.20 9.66 -6.32
N LEU A 41 -11.14 10.56 -5.98
CA LEU A 41 -10.89 11.69 -5.06
C LEU A 41 -10.54 11.23 -3.64
N ALA A 42 -11.23 10.19 -3.15
CA ALA A 42 -10.95 9.64 -1.82
C ALA A 42 -9.56 9.00 -1.76
N LEU A 43 -9.19 8.23 -2.78
CA LEU A 43 -7.86 7.62 -2.90
C LEU A 43 -6.76 8.66 -3.05
N GLU A 44 -6.97 9.69 -3.88
CA GLU A 44 -6.04 10.80 -4.03
C GLU A 44 -5.79 11.51 -2.68
N LYS A 45 -6.86 11.78 -1.92
CA LYS A 45 -6.74 12.36 -0.58
C LYS A 45 -5.99 11.46 0.39
N ALA A 46 -6.32 10.16 0.42
CA ALA A 46 -5.67 9.21 1.33
C ALA A 46 -4.17 9.05 1.03
N LEU A 47 -3.80 9.00 -0.25
CA LEU A 47 -2.40 8.89 -0.67
C LEU A 47 -1.61 10.18 -0.42
N ASN A 48 -2.23 11.35 -0.66
CA ASN A 48 -1.59 12.64 -0.43
C ASN A 48 -1.45 13.00 1.06
N PHE A 49 -2.31 12.47 1.94
CA PHE A 49 -2.21 12.67 3.38
C PHE A 49 -0.91 12.05 3.93
N ASN A 50 -0.56 10.85 3.45
CA ASN A 50 0.66 10.13 3.82
C ASN A 50 1.95 10.79 3.29
N ALA A 51 1.87 11.79 2.39
CA ALA A 51 3.05 12.50 1.91
C ALA A 51 3.42 13.71 2.79
N ASN A 52 2.44 14.26 3.52
CA ASN A 52 2.62 15.49 4.30
C ASN A 52 2.79 15.24 5.81
N GLU A 53 2.36 14.09 6.33
CA GLU A 53 2.56 13.73 7.75
C GLU A 53 3.98 13.19 8.04
N THR A 54 4.71 12.68 7.04
CA THR A 54 6.09 12.18 7.21
C THR A 54 7.13 13.28 7.45
N LEU A 55 6.75 14.57 7.39
CA LEU A 55 7.66 15.70 7.58
C LEU A 55 7.56 16.38 8.94
N ASN A 56 6.57 16.06 9.79
CA ASN A 56 6.31 16.80 11.03
C ASN A 56 6.20 15.94 12.29
N GLN A 57 6.64 14.69 12.27
CA GLN A 57 6.78 13.90 13.50
C GLN A 57 8.26 13.89 13.91
N GLU A 58 8.61 14.80 14.81
CA GLU A 58 9.82 14.71 15.61
C GLU A 58 9.80 13.36 16.35
N VAL A 59 10.64 12.43 15.87
CA VAL A 59 10.95 11.20 16.61
C VAL A 59 12.32 11.40 17.24
N ASP A 60 12.30 11.97 18.45
CA ASP A 60 13.30 11.63 19.45
C ASP A 60 13.10 10.15 19.76
N SER A 61 14.08 9.31 19.40
CA SER A 61 14.53 8.09 20.10
C SER A 61 15.07 7.03 19.13
N SER A 62 16.36 6.76 19.28
CA SER A 62 17.14 5.61 18.76
C SER A 62 17.34 5.51 17.24
N ASP A 63 18.53 5.93 16.83
CA ASP A 63 19.28 5.38 15.70
C ASP A 63 19.29 3.84 15.74
N THR A 64 18.33 3.22 15.07
CA THR A 64 18.61 2.02 14.30
C THR A 64 18.37 2.41 12.85
N GLU A 65 19.45 2.45 12.09
CA GLU A 65 19.49 2.75 10.66
C GLU A 65 18.14 2.46 9.99
N ASN A 66 17.49 3.51 9.47
CA ASN A 66 16.28 3.40 8.66
C ASN A 66 16.61 2.64 7.36
N LYS A 67 16.81 1.32 7.47
CA LYS A 67 16.99 0.41 6.35
C LYS A 67 15.64 0.33 5.69
N SER A 68 15.49 1.11 4.62
CA SER A 68 14.31 1.13 3.78
C SER A 68 13.93 -0.32 3.45
N ILE A 69 12.63 -0.64 3.46
CA ILE A 69 12.15 -1.98 3.04
C ILE A 69 12.72 -2.37 1.68
N TRP A 70 13.01 -1.39 0.80
CA TRP A 70 13.60 -1.59 -0.53
C TRP A 70 15.08 -1.99 -0.52
N GLN A 71 15.75 -1.88 0.62
CA GLN A 71 17.13 -2.32 0.83
C GLN A 71 17.20 -3.73 1.42
N ASP A 72 16.05 -4.41 1.57
CA ASP A 72 15.97 -5.81 1.97
C ASP A 72 16.66 -6.70 0.91
N GLU A 73 17.42 -7.66 1.41
CA GLU A 73 18.13 -8.66 0.63
C GLU A 73 17.15 -9.62 -0.05
N TYR A 74 16.07 -10.01 0.64
CA TYR A 74 15.07 -10.93 0.10
C TYR A 74 14.32 -10.36 -1.10
N LEU A 75 14.08 -9.04 -1.12
CA LEU A 75 13.47 -8.37 -2.28
C LEU A 75 14.39 -8.41 -3.51
N LYS A 76 15.71 -8.28 -3.31
CA LYS A 76 16.68 -8.38 -4.41
C LYS A 76 16.73 -9.79 -4.99
N ILE A 77 16.63 -10.81 -4.14
CA ILE A 77 16.60 -12.22 -4.55
C ILE A 77 15.32 -12.49 -5.34
N GLN A 78 14.16 -12.05 -4.85
CA GLN A 78 12.87 -12.24 -5.55
C GLN A 78 12.82 -11.57 -6.93
N LEU A 79 13.48 -10.42 -7.11
CA LEU A 79 13.57 -9.75 -8.42
C LEU A 79 14.29 -10.59 -9.49
N GLN A 80 15.18 -11.50 -9.07
CA GLN A 80 15.97 -12.32 -9.99
C GLN A 80 15.36 -13.71 -10.22
N GLN A 81 14.35 -14.10 -9.44
CA GLN A 81 13.73 -15.41 -9.52
C GLN A 81 12.41 -15.37 -10.32
N PRO A 82 12.06 -16.46 -11.03
CA PRO A 82 10.75 -16.57 -11.65
C PRO A 82 9.64 -16.57 -10.60
N ILE A 83 8.50 -15.98 -10.96
CA ILE A 83 7.30 -15.97 -10.11
C ILE A 83 6.95 -17.40 -9.69
N GLY A 84 6.89 -17.63 -8.38
CA GLY A 84 6.58 -18.92 -7.77
C GLY A 84 7.79 -19.71 -7.26
N SER A 85 9.00 -19.16 -7.31
CA SER A 85 10.16 -19.75 -6.63
C SER A 85 9.98 -19.74 -5.09
N PRO A 86 10.24 -20.84 -4.39
CA PRO A 86 10.28 -20.85 -2.93
C PRO A 86 11.34 -19.88 -2.39
N ILE A 87 11.05 -19.25 -1.25
CA ILE A 87 12.02 -18.47 -0.48
C ILE A 87 12.69 -19.42 0.50
N GLU A 88 14.02 -19.47 0.46
CA GLU A 88 14.81 -20.18 1.45
C GLU A 88 14.99 -19.26 2.66
N LEU A 89 14.55 -19.72 3.82
CA LEU A 89 14.79 -19.07 5.10
C LEU A 89 15.98 -19.74 5.76
N THR A 90 16.78 -18.97 6.48
CA THR A 90 17.82 -19.55 7.34
C THR A 90 17.18 -20.24 8.54
N GLU A 91 17.90 -21.20 9.15
CA GLU A 91 17.40 -21.94 10.31
C GLU A 91 17.04 -21.00 11.48
N GLU A 92 17.79 -19.91 11.65
CA GLU A 92 17.56 -18.90 12.68
C GLU A 92 16.24 -18.14 12.46
N GLU A 93 15.94 -17.75 11.22
CA GLU A 93 14.70 -17.06 10.87
C GLU A 93 13.49 -17.98 10.93
N ALA A 94 13.65 -19.22 10.49
CA ALA A 94 12.61 -20.24 10.60
C ALA A 94 12.25 -20.47 12.08
N ASN A 95 13.26 -20.58 12.95
CA ASN A 95 13.04 -20.71 14.39
C ASN A 95 12.36 -19.48 14.99
N LYS A 96 12.68 -18.26 14.54
CA LYS A 96 12.02 -17.04 15.02
C LYS A 96 10.52 -16.98 14.69
N ILE A 97 10.11 -17.54 13.55
CA ILE A 97 8.70 -17.61 13.14
C ILE A 97 7.98 -18.72 13.92
N LEU A 98 8.63 -19.87 14.12
CA LEU A 98 8.03 -21.02 14.80
C LEU A 98 7.95 -20.83 16.32
N PHE A 99 8.97 -20.21 16.90
CA PHE A 99 9.10 -19.93 18.31
C PHE A 99 9.09 -18.41 18.47
N ASN A 100 7.89 -17.83 18.38
CA ASN A 100 7.66 -16.41 18.55
C ASN A 100 8.17 -16.00 19.95
N ASP A 101 9.41 -15.52 20.04
CA ASP A 101 9.97 -14.93 21.26
C ASP A 101 9.30 -13.57 21.50
N ASP A 102 8.04 -13.61 21.92
CA ASP A 102 7.37 -12.47 22.53
C ASP A 102 7.86 -12.39 23.99
N PRO A 103 8.72 -11.44 24.37
CA PRO A 103 8.92 -11.16 25.78
C PRO A 103 7.60 -10.66 26.37
N LYS A 104 7.03 -11.48 27.27
CA LYS A 104 5.89 -11.11 28.10
C LYS A 104 6.21 -9.92 29.01
#